data_AF-A0A9N9N2K3-F1
#
_entry.id   AF-A0A9N9N2K3-F1
#
_cell.length_a   1.000
_cell.length_b   1.000
_cell.length_c   1.000
_cell.angle_alpha   90.00
_cell.angle_beta   90.00
_cell.angle_gamma   90.00
#
_symmetry.space_group_name_H-M   'P 1'
#
loop_
_entity.id
_entity.type
_entity.pdbx_description
1 polymer ?
#
loop_
_entity_poly.entity_id
_entity_poly.type
_entity_poly.pdbx_seq_one_letter_code
_entity_poly.pdbx_strand_id
1 'polypeptide(L)'
;MSLQDARVRCESFQSLLTLDERGQTLSAELYDNVCPALSDDYEIVREVALKLVWLLGNKYPENLTTLQDGETTMRLVDDAFIRICSAVNDLCMQVRALACTLLGTTRGVSDRFLLQTLDKQLMSNMKKKRTAHERGAELVRSGAWASGRRWADDAPGQLVEQDDVQLLPGGAAGAFVHGLEDELMGQYEKGS
;
A
#
# COMPACT_ATOMS: atom_id res chain seq x y z
N MET A 1 -7.18 -9.07 -17.86
CA MET A 1 -6.60 -10.30 -17.31
C MET A 1 -7.64 -11.42 -17.43
N SER A 2 -7.24 -12.55 -18.03
CA SER A 2 -7.94 -13.84 -18.18
C SER A 2 -9.43 -13.93 -17.77
N LEU A 3 -10.31 -14.14 -18.75
CA LEU A 3 -11.74 -14.53 -18.62
C LEU A 3 -11.99 -15.88 -17.89
N GLN A 4 -10.97 -16.45 -17.23
CA GLN A 4 -11.09 -17.70 -16.49
C GLN A 4 -11.87 -17.48 -15.18
N ASP A 5 -12.54 -18.53 -14.72
CA ASP A 5 -13.27 -18.55 -13.46
C ASP A 5 -12.36 -18.17 -12.27
N ALA A 6 -12.83 -17.28 -11.39
CA ALA A 6 -12.07 -16.84 -10.21
C ALA A 6 -11.65 -18.00 -9.31
N ARG A 7 -12.45 -19.08 -9.26
CA ARG A 7 -12.11 -20.30 -8.53
C ARG A 7 -10.90 -21.00 -9.14
N VAL A 8 -10.78 -21.03 -10.46
CA VAL A 8 -9.60 -21.63 -11.12
C VAL A 8 -8.34 -20.84 -10.79
N ARG A 9 -8.41 -19.51 -10.80
CA ARG A 9 -7.29 -18.65 -10.38
C ARG A 9 -6.92 -18.89 -8.93
N CYS A 10 -7.92 -18.90 -8.03
CA CYS A 10 -7.73 -19.19 -6.62
C CYS A 10 -7.05 -20.55 -6.40
N GLU A 11 -7.61 -21.62 -6.97
CA GLU A 11 -7.07 -22.98 -6.84
C GLU A 11 -5.67 -23.11 -7.44
N SER A 12 -5.37 -22.40 -8.53
CA SER A 12 -4.03 -22.39 -9.11
C SER A 12 -3.00 -21.85 -8.12
N PHE A 13 -3.31 -20.74 -7.44
CA PHE A 13 -2.43 -20.18 -6.41
C PHE A 13 -2.42 -21.00 -5.13
N GLN A 14 -3.53 -21.62 -4.74
CA GLN A 14 -3.55 -22.52 -3.59
C GLN A 14 -2.67 -23.74 -3.81
N SER A 15 -2.64 -24.27 -5.04
CA SER A 15 -1.76 -25.38 -5.37
C SER A 15 -0.28 -25.02 -5.18
N LEU A 16 0.12 -23.77 -5.47
CA LEU A 16 1.49 -23.30 -5.23
C LEU A 16 1.82 -23.28 -3.73
N LEU A 17 0.90 -22.80 -2.89
CA LEU A 17 1.09 -22.85 -1.43
C LEU A 17 1.20 -24.30 -0.94
N THR A 18 0.33 -25.20 -1.41
CA THR A 18 0.41 -26.63 -1.06
C THR A 18 1.72 -27.27 -1.51
N LEU A 19 2.27 -26.87 -2.67
CA LEU A 19 3.56 -27.37 -3.14
C LEU A 19 4.70 -26.91 -2.21
N ASP A 20 4.71 -25.64 -1.81
CA ASP A 20 5.69 -25.11 -0.86
C ASP A 20 5.61 -25.79 0.52
N GLU A 21 4.40 -25.97 1.05
CA GLU A 21 4.14 -26.72 2.30
C GLU A 21 4.65 -28.17 2.25
N ARG A 22 4.69 -28.76 1.05
CA ARG A 22 5.24 -30.11 0.79
C ARG A 22 6.75 -30.10 0.51
N GLY A 23 7.42 -28.97 0.72
CA GLY A 23 8.86 -28.81 0.55
C GLY A 23 9.32 -28.63 -0.89
N GLN A 24 8.41 -28.36 -1.83
CA GLN A 24 8.82 -28.00 -3.20
C GLN A 24 9.30 -26.56 -3.25
N THR A 25 10.36 -26.30 -4.01
CA THR A 25 10.90 -24.96 -4.16
C THR A 25 10.15 -24.20 -5.25
N LEU A 26 9.35 -23.21 -4.86
CA LEU A 26 8.77 -22.23 -5.77
C LEU A 26 9.83 -21.25 -6.31
N SER A 27 9.80 -20.92 -7.60
CA SER A 27 10.71 -19.91 -8.17
C SER A 27 10.38 -18.50 -7.68
N ALA A 28 11.40 -17.66 -7.45
CA ALA A 28 11.22 -16.24 -7.14
C ALA A 28 10.52 -15.48 -8.29
N GLU A 29 10.69 -15.94 -9.54
CA GLU A 29 10.04 -15.35 -10.73
C GLU A 29 8.51 -15.45 -10.69
N LEU A 30 7.95 -16.32 -9.84
CA LEU A 30 6.51 -16.38 -9.63
C LEU A 30 5.99 -15.08 -9.00
N TYR A 31 6.83 -14.32 -8.30
CA TYR A 31 6.42 -13.10 -7.62
C TYR A 31 5.79 -12.08 -8.57
N ASP A 32 6.41 -11.85 -9.73
CA ASP A 32 5.92 -10.91 -10.74
C ASP A 32 4.59 -11.36 -11.35
N ASN A 33 4.33 -12.67 -11.37
CA ASN A 33 3.07 -13.25 -11.84
C ASN A 33 1.96 -13.19 -10.79
N VAL A 34 2.30 -13.21 -9.50
CA VAL A 34 1.35 -13.17 -8.38
C VAL A 34 0.91 -11.73 -8.09
N CYS A 35 1.84 -10.76 -8.14
CA CYS A 35 1.56 -9.36 -7.77
C CYS A 35 0.34 -8.74 -8.45
N PRO A 36 0.09 -8.94 -9.77
CA PRO A 36 -1.10 -8.39 -10.43
C PRO A 36 -2.42 -8.91 -9.84
N ALA A 37 -2.43 -10.10 -9.24
CA ALA A 37 -3.64 -10.71 -8.67
C ALA A 37 -4.04 -10.11 -7.32
N LEU A 38 -3.21 -9.26 -6.71
CA LEU A 38 -3.61 -8.44 -5.56
C LEU A 38 -4.71 -7.44 -5.89
N SER A 39 -4.91 -7.12 -7.18
CA SER A 39 -5.98 -6.24 -7.67
C SER A 39 -7.11 -7.01 -8.36
N ASP A 40 -7.25 -8.31 -8.11
CA ASP A 40 -8.31 -9.12 -8.68
C ASP A 40 -9.69 -8.71 -8.16
N ASP A 41 -10.72 -8.77 -9.00
CA ASP A 41 -12.10 -8.39 -8.64
C ASP A 41 -12.65 -9.26 -7.50
N TYR A 42 -12.15 -10.49 -7.34
CA TYR A 42 -12.65 -11.44 -6.35
C TYR A 42 -11.71 -11.54 -5.14
N GLU A 43 -12.26 -11.36 -3.94
CA GLU A 43 -11.53 -11.38 -2.68
C GLU A 43 -10.78 -12.69 -2.45
N ILE A 44 -11.37 -13.84 -2.86
CA ILE A 44 -10.73 -15.15 -2.70
C ILE A 44 -9.39 -15.25 -3.45
N VAL A 45 -9.26 -14.56 -4.60
CA VAL A 45 -8.03 -14.52 -5.38
C VAL A 45 -7.03 -13.56 -4.73
N ARG A 46 -7.50 -12.39 -4.27
CA ARG A 46 -6.66 -11.43 -3.54
C ARG A 46 -6.08 -12.03 -2.27
N GLU A 47 -6.87 -12.79 -1.50
CA GLU A 47 -6.40 -13.45 -0.26
C GLU A 47 -5.25 -14.43 -0.53
N VAL A 48 -5.39 -15.32 -1.51
CA VAL A 48 -4.34 -16.31 -1.80
C VAL A 48 -3.12 -15.66 -2.45
N ALA A 49 -3.32 -14.63 -3.29
CA ALA A 49 -2.23 -13.84 -3.84
C ALA A 49 -1.44 -13.14 -2.73
N LEU A 50 -2.13 -12.59 -1.72
CA LEU A 50 -1.49 -11.93 -0.58
C LEU A 50 -0.61 -12.91 0.24
N LYS A 51 -1.08 -14.15 0.43
CA LYS A 51 -0.29 -15.22 1.07
C LYS A 51 0.97 -15.56 0.26
N LEU A 52 0.84 -15.68 -1.07
CA LEU A 52 1.99 -15.97 -1.94
C LEU A 52 3.00 -14.82 -1.99
N VAL A 53 2.54 -13.56 -2.02
CA VAL A 53 3.42 -12.38 -1.95
C VAL A 53 4.21 -12.38 -0.64
N TRP A 54 3.54 -12.61 0.49
CA TRP A 54 4.21 -12.76 1.78
C TRP A 54 5.21 -13.92 1.78
N LEU A 55 4.82 -15.10 1.29
CA LEU A 55 5.67 -16.28 1.26
C LEU A 55 6.95 -16.02 0.45
N LEU A 56 6.81 -15.57 -0.79
CA LEU A 56 7.92 -15.33 -1.70
C LEU A 56 8.82 -14.18 -1.21
N GLY A 57 8.24 -13.11 -0.65
CA GLY A 57 8.98 -11.99 -0.07
C GLY A 57 9.85 -12.41 1.12
N ASN A 58 9.34 -13.28 2.00
CA ASN A 58 10.13 -13.80 3.13
C ASN A 58 11.13 -14.88 2.69
N LYS A 59 10.82 -15.65 1.64
CA LYS A 59 11.68 -16.73 1.15
C LYS A 59 12.88 -16.22 0.34
N TYR A 60 12.70 -15.14 -0.40
CA TYR A 60 13.71 -14.55 -1.29
C TYR A 60 13.96 -13.07 -0.97
N PRO A 61 14.29 -12.70 0.29
CA PRO A 61 14.21 -11.32 0.75
C PRO A 61 15.13 -10.36 -0.03
N GLU A 62 16.32 -10.82 -0.42
CA GLU A 62 17.33 -10.01 -1.11
C GLU A 62 17.22 -10.05 -2.64
N ASN A 63 16.33 -10.87 -3.21
CA ASN A 63 16.10 -10.84 -4.64
C ASN A 63 15.47 -9.50 -5.03
N LEU A 64 15.84 -8.99 -6.20
CA LEU A 64 15.30 -7.74 -6.71
C LEU A 64 14.08 -8.00 -7.59
N THR A 65 13.02 -7.21 -7.41
CA THR A 65 11.89 -7.09 -8.34
C THR A 65 11.90 -5.70 -8.97
N THR A 66 11.37 -5.59 -10.18
CA THR A 66 11.24 -4.32 -10.90
C THR A 66 9.84 -3.76 -10.63
N LEU A 67 9.78 -2.50 -10.23
CA LEU A 67 8.55 -1.78 -9.99
C LEU A 67 7.79 -1.51 -11.31
N GLN A 68 6.57 -0.99 -11.17
CA GLN A 68 5.67 -0.75 -12.32
C GLN A 68 6.22 0.27 -13.33
N ASP A 69 7.19 1.09 -12.94
CA ASP A 69 7.87 2.04 -13.83
C ASP A 69 8.88 1.35 -14.78
N GLY A 70 9.18 0.07 -14.55
CA GLY A 70 10.11 -0.72 -15.37
C GLY A 70 11.59 -0.38 -15.16
N GLU A 71 11.90 0.57 -14.28
CA GLU A 71 13.27 1.08 -14.08
C GLU A 71 13.74 0.91 -12.64
N THR A 72 12.85 1.14 -11.68
CA THR A 72 13.20 1.08 -10.26
C THR A 72 13.18 -0.35 -9.77
N THR A 73 14.29 -0.81 -9.18
CA THR A 73 14.36 -2.12 -8.53
C THR A 73 14.29 -2.01 -7.01
N MET A 74 13.64 -2.97 -6.37
CA MET A 74 13.54 -3.06 -4.92
C MET A 74 13.69 -4.51 -4.45
N ARG A 75 14.17 -4.70 -3.22
CA ARG A 75 14.21 -6.02 -2.56
C ARG A 75 12.80 -6.58 -2.43
N LEU A 76 12.64 -7.87 -2.70
CA LEU A 76 11.35 -8.56 -2.66
C LEU A 76 10.66 -8.44 -1.31
N VAL A 77 11.42 -8.52 -0.20
CA VAL A 77 10.83 -8.36 1.15
C VAL A 77 10.24 -6.97 1.37
N ASP A 78 10.89 -5.94 0.85
CA ASP A 78 10.46 -4.56 0.98
C ASP A 78 9.22 -4.31 0.09
N ASP A 79 9.24 -4.77 -1.16
CA ASP A 79 8.09 -4.68 -2.07
C ASP A 79 6.88 -5.45 -1.53
N ALA A 80 7.09 -6.67 -1.04
CA ALA A 80 6.03 -7.50 -0.47
C ALA A 80 5.41 -6.83 0.75
N PHE A 81 6.22 -6.28 1.65
CA PHE A 81 5.73 -5.53 2.82
C PHE A 81 4.82 -4.38 2.40
N ILE A 82 5.24 -3.55 1.43
CA ILE A 82 4.47 -2.40 0.94
C ILE A 82 3.12 -2.82 0.36
N ARG A 83 3.10 -3.92 -0.40
CA ARG A 83 1.85 -4.47 -0.96
C ARG A 83 0.92 -4.98 0.13
N ILE A 84 1.46 -5.65 1.16
CA ILE A 84 0.66 -6.11 2.30
C ILE A 84 0.12 -4.92 3.10
N CYS A 85 0.91 -3.85 3.30
CA CYS A 85 0.44 -2.62 3.92
C CYS A 85 -0.74 -2.02 3.15
N SER A 86 -0.67 -2.01 1.82
CA SER A 86 -1.77 -1.52 0.98
C SER A 86 -3.05 -2.36 1.16
N ALA A 87 -2.92 -3.68 1.33
CA ALA A 87 -4.04 -4.60 1.53
C ALA A 87 -4.77 -4.43 2.89
N VAL A 88 -4.20 -3.69 3.84
CA VAL A 88 -4.90 -3.31 5.09
C VAL A 88 -6.12 -2.42 4.81
N ASN A 89 -6.14 -1.75 3.64
CA ASN A 89 -7.25 -0.92 3.18
C ASN A 89 -8.10 -1.63 2.11
N ASP A 90 -8.04 -2.97 2.00
CA ASP A 90 -8.87 -3.72 1.05
C ASP A 90 -10.38 -3.53 1.33
N LEU A 91 -11.20 -3.61 0.29
CA LEU A 91 -12.66 -3.50 0.40
C LEU A 91 -13.28 -4.65 1.21
N CYS A 92 -12.62 -5.81 1.25
CA CYS A 92 -13.05 -7.00 1.96
C CYS A 92 -12.39 -7.10 3.34
N MET A 93 -13.19 -7.19 4.40
CA MET A 93 -12.69 -7.28 5.77
C MET A 93 -11.79 -8.49 6.02
N GLN A 94 -12.06 -9.61 5.34
CA GLN A 94 -11.29 -10.84 5.44
C GLN A 94 -9.87 -10.66 4.88
N VAL A 95 -9.74 -9.99 3.72
CA VAL A 95 -8.43 -9.65 3.13
C VAL A 95 -7.64 -8.73 4.06
N ARG A 96 -8.31 -7.73 4.67
CA ARG A 96 -7.68 -6.80 5.64
C ARG A 96 -7.14 -7.53 6.87
N ALA A 97 -7.96 -8.40 7.46
CA ALA A 97 -7.56 -9.19 8.64
C ALA A 97 -6.36 -10.11 8.34
N LEU A 98 -6.36 -10.72 7.15
CA LEU A 98 -5.22 -11.49 6.66
C LEU A 98 -3.98 -10.61 6.48
N ALA A 99 -4.11 -9.44 5.86
CA ALA A 99 -3.00 -8.49 5.68
C ALA A 99 -2.36 -8.12 7.03
N CYS A 100 -3.16 -7.74 8.03
CA CYS A 100 -2.67 -7.43 9.37
C CYS A 100 -1.94 -8.62 10.02
N THR A 101 -2.44 -9.84 9.83
CA THR A 101 -1.80 -11.07 10.33
C THR A 101 -0.43 -11.28 9.69
N LEU A 102 -0.33 -11.12 8.36
CA LEU A 102 0.92 -11.30 7.61
C LEU A 102 1.95 -10.20 7.91
N LEU A 103 1.52 -8.95 8.14
CA LEU A 103 2.41 -7.88 8.56
C LEU A 103 3.09 -8.20 9.90
N GLY A 104 2.33 -8.72 10.87
CA GLY A 104 2.86 -9.09 12.18
C GLY A 104 3.92 -10.20 12.15
N THR A 105 4.05 -10.93 11.04
CA THR A 105 5.01 -12.03 10.86
C THR A 105 6.11 -11.73 9.84
N THR A 106 6.03 -10.62 9.11
CA THR A 106 7.03 -10.24 8.10
C THR A 106 8.34 -9.81 8.78
N ARG A 107 9.48 -10.26 8.27
CA ARG A 107 10.82 -9.96 8.83
C ARG A 107 11.78 -9.53 7.74
N GLY A 108 12.83 -8.77 8.10
CA GLY A 108 13.89 -8.38 7.17
C GLY A 108 13.59 -7.15 6.30
N VAL A 109 12.47 -6.47 6.58
CA VAL A 109 12.08 -5.21 5.92
C VAL A 109 13.04 -4.09 6.35
N SER A 110 13.39 -3.22 5.41
CA SER A 110 14.19 -2.03 5.69
C SER A 110 13.47 -1.09 6.65
N ASP A 111 14.19 -0.56 7.64
CA ASP A 111 13.65 0.39 8.63
C ASP A 111 12.94 1.59 7.97
N ARG A 112 13.45 2.08 6.83
CA ARG A 112 12.83 3.19 6.10
C ARG A 112 11.37 2.91 5.72
N PHE A 113 11.05 1.69 5.28
CA PHE A 113 9.71 1.33 4.84
C PHE A 113 8.79 0.99 6.01
N LEU A 114 9.35 0.37 7.06
CA LEU A 114 8.65 0.13 8.31
C LEU A 114 8.20 1.45 8.95
N LEU A 115 9.11 2.42 9.09
CA LEU A 115 8.83 3.72 9.69
C LEU A 115 7.84 4.53 8.84
N GLN A 116 7.96 4.53 7.51
CA GLN A 116 7.02 5.21 6.61
C GLN A 116 5.57 4.66 6.71
N THR A 117 5.42 3.37 7.01
CA THR A 117 4.09 2.75 7.16
C THR A 117 3.42 3.15 8.49
N LEU A 118 4.22 3.44 9.51
CA LEU A 118 3.78 3.85 10.84
C LEU A 118 3.66 5.37 11.00
N ASP A 119 4.28 6.16 10.12
CA ASP A 119 4.30 7.61 10.24
C ASP A 119 3.00 8.28 9.75
N LYS A 120 2.25 8.84 10.70
CA LYS A 120 1.04 9.64 10.47
C LYS A 120 1.33 11.00 9.81
N GLN A 121 2.53 11.57 10.02
CA GLN A 121 2.89 12.91 9.57
C GLN A 121 3.33 12.96 8.09
N LEU A 122 3.89 11.87 7.56
CA LEU A 122 4.23 11.74 6.14
C LEU A 122 3.01 11.97 5.22
N MET A 123 1.82 11.51 5.62
CA MET A 123 0.57 11.67 4.87
C MET A 123 -0.06 13.08 4.98
N SER A 124 0.14 13.81 6.09
CA SER A 124 -0.36 15.18 6.23
C SER A 124 0.35 16.14 5.25
N ASN A 125 1.63 15.86 4.95
CA ASN A 125 2.43 16.58 3.97
C ASN A 125 2.19 16.12 2.51
N MET A 126 1.65 14.91 2.30
CA MET A 126 1.27 14.37 0.98
C MET A 126 -0.14 14.75 0.51
N LYS A 127 -1.01 15.29 1.38
CA LYS A 127 -2.23 16.00 0.94
C LYS A 127 -1.77 17.15 0.05
N LYS A 128 -1.79 16.94 -1.28
CA LYS A 128 -1.32 17.86 -2.33
C LYS A 128 -1.30 19.28 -1.81
N LYS A 129 -0.12 19.84 -1.51
CA LYS A 129 0.04 21.29 -1.45
C LYS A 129 -0.32 21.76 -2.85
N ARG A 130 -1.59 22.13 -3.06
CA ARG A 130 -2.03 22.81 -4.28
C ARG A 130 -0.98 23.86 -4.57
N THR A 131 -0.42 23.80 -5.76
CA THR A 131 0.65 24.73 -6.14
C THR A 131 0.13 26.14 -5.94
N ALA A 132 0.99 27.12 -5.65
CA ALA A 132 0.56 28.50 -5.47
C ALA A 132 -0.30 28.98 -6.67
N HIS A 133 -0.02 28.43 -7.85
CA HIS A 133 -0.76 28.65 -9.08
C HIS A 133 -2.19 28.07 -9.07
N GLU A 134 -2.39 26.87 -8.51
CA GLU A 134 -3.71 26.26 -8.33
C GLU A 134 -4.54 26.91 -7.22
N ARG A 135 -3.89 27.40 -6.15
CA ARG A 135 -4.55 28.19 -5.10
C ARG A 135 -4.98 29.55 -5.63
N GLY A 136 -4.09 30.22 -6.37
CA GLY A 136 -4.36 31.49 -7.03
C GLY A 136 -5.53 31.38 -8.01
N ALA A 137 -5.56 30.34 -8.85
CA ALA A 137 -6.63 30.14 -9.83
C ALA A 137 -8.02 29.93 -9.20
N GLU A 138 -8.12 29.39 -7.99
CA GLU A 138 -9.39 29.25 -7.27
C GLU A 138 -9.72 30.47 -6.42
N LEU A 139 -8.72 31.18 -5.86
CA LEU A 139 -8.92 32.50 -5.23
C LEU A 139 -9.49 33.53 -6.22
N VAL A 140 -9.05 33.47 -7.49
CA VAL A 140 -9.62 34.25 -8.59
C VAL A 140 -11.04 33.77 -8.92
N ARG A 141 -11.23 32.45 -9.08
CA ARG A 141 -12.53 31.87 -9.49
C ARG A 141 -13.62 32.02 -8.44
N SER A 142 -13.26 31.99 -7.16
CA SER A 142 -14.20 32.08 -6.03
C SER A 142 -14.57 33.51 -5.64
N GLY A 143 -13.96 34.53 -6.27
CA GLY A 143 -14.16 35.94 -5.93
C GLY A 143 -13.64 36.33 -4.54
N ALA A 144 -12.96 35.43 -3.83
CA ALA A 144 -12.47 35.63 -2.47
C ALA A 144 -11.32 36.65 -2.39
N TRP A 145 -10.69 36.98 -3.53
CA TRP A 145 -9.62 37.98 -3.59
C TRP A 145 -10.08 39.38 -3.14
N ALA A 146 -11.36 39.71 -3.32
CA ALA A 146 -11.91 41.03 -2.98
C ALA A 146 -12.31 41.20 -1.50
N SER A 147 -12.30 40.13 -0.69
CA SER A 147 -12.83 40.18 0.69
C SER A 147 -11.77 40.41 1.78
N GLY A 148 -10.47 40.43 1.45
CA GLY A 148 -9.40 40.77 2.40
C GLY A 148 -9.27 39.87 3.64
N ARG A 149 -9.94 38.72 3.70
CA ARG A 149 -9.87 37.79 4.83
C ARG A 149 -8.96 36.61 4.50
N ARG A 150 -7.71 36.70 4.96
CA ARG A 150 -6.75 35.63 5.36
C ARG A 150 -5.35 35.95 4.87
N TRP A 151 -4.61 36.71 5.68
CA TRP A 151 -3.16 36.95 5.53
C TRP A 151 -2.35 36.23 6.62
N ALA A 152 -2.93 35.23 7.30
CA ALA A 152 -2.37 34.72 8.56
C ALA A 152 -1.69 33.34 8.50
N ASP A 153 -1.55 32.70 7.33
CA ASP A 153 -1.03 31.32 7.25
C ASP A 153 0.33 31.18 6.52
N ASP A 154 1.04 32.27 6.27
CA ASP A 154 2.39 32.21 5.70
C ASP A 154 3.45 32.03 6.80
N ALA A 155 3.42 30.87 7.46
CA ALA A 155 4.56 30.37 8.23
C ALA A 155 5.36 29.40 7.35
N PRO A 156 6.69 29.58 7.19
CA PRO A 156 7.50 28.65 6.41
C PRO A 156 7.49 27.28 7.12
N GLY A 157 6.77 26.33 6.51
CA GLY A 157 6.78 24.94 6.94
C GLY A 157 8.20 24.36 6.86
N GLN A 158 8.55 23.59 7.88
CA GLN A 158 9.85 22.97 8.08
C GLN A 158 10.29 22.21 6.82
N LEU A 159 11.44 22.62 6.26
CA LEU A 159 12.10 21.94 5.16
C LEU A 159 12.63 20.61 5.70
N VAL A 160 11.95 19.51 5.37
CA VAL A 160 12.52 18.18 5.54
C VAL A 160 13.62 18.06 4.50
N GLU A 161 14.86 17.85 4.93
CA GLU A 161 15.97 17.62 4.01
C GLU A 161 15.64 16.43 3.10
N GLN A 162 15.65 16.71 1.80
CA GLN A 162 15.41 15.74 0.73
C GLN A 162 16.68 14.90 0.51
N ASP A 163 17.06 14.09 1.49
CA ASP A 163 17.97 12.98 1.21
C ASP A 163 17.12 11.75 0.88
N ASP A 164 16.96 11.50 -0.43
CA ASP A 164 16.49 10.25 -1.06
C ASP A 164 15.34 9.50 -0.36
N VAL A 165 14.29 10.23 0.02
CA VAL A 165 13.04 9.62 0.46
C VAL A 165 12.28 9.11 -0.77
N GLN A 166 12.61 7.90 -1.22
CA GLN A 166 11.76 7.16 -2.16
C GLN A 166 10.48 6.79 -1.42
N LEU A 167 9.44 7.61 -1.60
CA LEU A 167 8.16 7.48 -0.93
C LEU A 167 7.47 6.17 -1.35
N LEU A 168 6.83 5.51 -0.38
CA LEU A 168 6.00 4.34 -0.66
C LEU A 168 4.92 4.66 -1.71
N PRO A 169 4.74 3.83 -2.75
CA PRO A 169 3.67 4.00 -3.72
C PRO A 169 2.27 3.96 -3.08
N GLY A 170 1.37 4.81 -3.58
CA GLY A 170 -0.06 4.51 -3.72
C GLY A 170 -0.86 4.03 -2.49
N GLY A 171 -0.59 4.55 -1.28
CA GLY A 171 -1.45 4.30 -0.11
C GLY A 171 -0.87 3.38 0.97
N ALA A 172 0.35 2.85 0.80
CA ALA A 172 1.04 2.09 1.84
C ALA A 172 1.60 2.98 2.97
N ALA A 173 1.98 4.23 2.67
CA ALA A 173 2.39 5.20 3.67
C ALA A 173 1.23 5.54 4.62
N GLY A 174 1.44 5.38 5.92
CA GLY A 174 0.38 5.57 6.93
C GLY A 174 -0.82 4.62 6.79
N ALA A 175 -0.70 3.51 6.06
CA ALA A 175 -1.80 2.55 5.85
C ALA A 175 -2.32 2.00 7.17
N PHE A 176 -1.43 1.79 8.14
CA PHE A 176 -1.80 1.26 9.45
C PHE A 176 -2.60 2.26 10.29
N VAL A 177 -2.30 3.56 10.15
CA VAL A 177 -3.00 4.62 10.85
C VAL A 177 -4.43 4.76 10.31
N HIS A 178 -4.59 4.80 8.98
CA HIS A 178 -5.90 5.00 8.37
C HIS A 178 -6.78 3.74 8.46
N GLY A 179 -6.23 2.55 8.21
CA GLY A 179 -7.00 1.31 8.24
C GLY A 179 -7.64 1.01 9.61
N LEU A 180 -7.01 1.46 10.69
CA LEU A 180 -7.55 1.39 12.06
C LEU A 180 -8.52 2.53 12.39
N GLU A 181 -8.31 3.74 11.85
CA GLU A 181 -9.19 4.90 12.06
C GLU A 181 -10.57 4.69 11.40
N ASP A 182 -10.62 4.08 10.20
CA ASP A 182 -11.87 3.82 9.47
C ASP A 182 -12.76 2.76 10.19
N GLU A 183 -12.18 1.77 10.86
CA GLU A 183 -12.94 0.78 11.65
C GLU A 183 -13.55 1.38 12.91
N LEU A 184 -12.86 2.33 13.54
CA LEU A 184 -13.39 3.01 14.72
C LEU A 184 -14.63 3.84 14.34
N MET A 185 -14.57 4.55 13.21
CA MET A 185 -15.66 5.44 12.76
C MET A 185 -16.89 4.66 12.26
N GLY A 186 -16.69 3.53 11.57
CA GLY A 186 -17.79 2.67 11.10
C GLY A 186 -18.61 1.99 12.21
N GLN A 187 -18.07 1.92 13.44
CA GLN A 187 -18.82 1.43 14.61
C GLN A 187 -19.68 2.51 15.27
N TYR A 188 -19.40 3.80 15.06
CA TYR A 188 -20.24 4.88 15.58
C TYR A 188 -21.47 5.18 14.71
N GLU A 189 -21.47 4.81 13.42
CA GLU A 189 -22.61 5.04 12.52
C GLU A 189 -23.71 3.95 12.59
N LYS A 190 -23.47 2.83 13.29
CA LYS A 190 -24.51 1.80 13.55
C LYS A 190 -25.26 1.99 14.87
N GLY A 191 -25.08 3.13 15.53
CA GLY A 191 -25.72 3.46 16.80
C GLY A 191 -26.30 4.87 16.80
N SER A 192 -27.29 5.15 15.95
CA SER A 192 -28.26 6.25 16.13
C SER A 192 -29.55 5.93 15.38
#